data_AF-A0A6P6DT07-F1
#
_entry.id   AF-A0A6P6DT07-F1
#
_cell.length_a   1.000
_cell.length_b   1.000
_cell.length_c   1.000
_cell.angle_alpha   90.00
_cell.angle_beta   90.00
_cell.angle_gamma   90.00
#
_symmetry.space_group_name_H-M   'P 1'
#
loop_
_entity.id
_entity.type
_entity.pdbx_description
1 polymer ?
#
loop_
_entity_poly.entity_id
_entity_poly.type
_entity_poly.pdbx_seq_one_letter_code
_entity_poly.pdbx_strand_id
1 'polypeptide(L)'
;MALLTAATRLLGAKNSSCFVLAARHASASSTNLKDVLANLIPKEQARIKTFRQQHGKTVVGQITVDMMYGGMRGMKGLVYETSVLDPDEGIRFRGHSIPECQKLLPNDPMFKLVAQLYKIVPNILLEQGKAKNPWPNVDAHSGVLLQYYGMTEMNYYTVLFGVSRALGVLAQLIWSRALGFPLERPKSMSTDGLMKFVDSKSG
;
A
#
# COMPACT_ATOMS: atom_id res chain seq x y z
N MET A 1 -3.67 3.57 -4.51
CA MET A 1 -2.88 2.50 -3.86
C MET A 1 -3.71 1.47 -3.08
N ALA A 2 -4.74 1.82 -2.30
CA ALA A 2 -5.46 0.85 -1.45
C ALA A 2 -6.47 -0.07 -2.19
N LEU A 3 -7.15 0.42 -3.24
CA LEU A 3 -8.28 -0.29 -3.88
C LEU A 3 -7.89 -1.59 -4.59
N LEU A 4 -6.78 -1.62 -5.33
CA LEU A 4 -6.34 -2.81 -6.07
C LEU A 4 -5.86 -3.91 -5.10
N THR A 5 -5.22 -3.51 -4.00
CA THR A 5 -4.72 -4.39 -2.96
C THR A 5 -5.85 -4.97 -2.08
N ALA A 6 -6.85 -4.16 -1.74
CA ALA A 6 -8.05 -4.62 -1.05
C ALA A 6 -8.84 -5.62 -1.93
N ALA A 7 -8.95 -5.38 -3.23
CA ALA A 7 -9.64 -6.28 -4.15
C ALA A 7 -9.01 -7.67 -4.21
N THR A 8 -7.68 -7.79 -4.21
CA THR A 8 -7.02 -9.12 -4.24
C THR A 8 -7.20 -9.89 -2.93
N ARG A 9 -7.32 -9.21 -1.78
CA ARG A 9 -7.68 -9.86 -0.52
C ARG A 9 -9.14 -10.32 -0.50
N LEU A 10 -10.06 -9.48 -0.99
CA LEU A 10 -11.48 -9.83 -1.09
C LEU A 10 -11.68 -11.08 -1.97
N LEU A 11 -10.88 -11.22 -3.03
CA LEU A 11 -10.88 -12.37 -3.92
C LEU A 11 -10.13 -13.58 -3.34
N GLY A 12 -8.99 -13.37 -2.67
CA GLY A 12 -8.19 -14.44 -2.05
C GLY A 12 -8.76 -15.02 -0.74
N ALA A 13 -9.80 -14.40 -0.17
CA ALA A 13 -10.54 -14.94 0.97
C ALA A 13 -11.52 -16.07 0.56
N LYS A 14 -11.77 -16.23 -0.74
CA LYS A 14 -12.39 -17.43 -1.31
C LYS A 14 -11.22 -18.35 -1.72
N ASN A 15 -11.23 -19.62 -1.31
CA ASN A 15 -10.18 -20.62 -1.62
C ASN A 15 -10.05 -20.86 -3.15
N SER A 16 -9.48 -19.91 -3.88
CA SER A 16 -9.23 -20.02 -5.32
C SER A 16 -7.74 -20.27 -5.53
N SER A 17 -7.42 -21.43 -6.11
CA SER A 17 -6.06 -21.93 -6.32
C SER A 17 -5.24 -20.98 -7.21
N CYS A 18 -4.08 -20.56 -6.72
CA CYS A 18 -3.06 -19.90 -7.54
C CYS A 18 -2.41 -20.95 -8.44
N PHE A 19 -2.54 -20.81 -9.76
CA PHE A 19 -1.86 -21.68 -10.73
C PHE A 19 -0.35 -21.66 -10.52
N VAL A 20 0.26 -22.85 -10.53
CA VAL A 20 1.69 -23.12 -10.33
C VAL A 20 2.34 -23.34 -11.70
N LEU A 21 3.50 -22.74 -11.97
CA LEU A 21 4.47 -23.31 -12.94
C LEU A 21 5.94 -22.86 -12.68
N ALA A 22 6.82 -23.88 -12.50
CA ALA A 22 8.26 -24.08 -12.81
C ALA A 22 9.36 -23.06 -12.33
N ALA A 23 10.31 -23.44 -11.42
CA ALA A 23 11.65 -24.10 -11.58
C ALA A 23 12.79 -23.15 -12.06
N ARG A 24 14.07 -23.10 -11.61
CA ARG A 24 14.94 -23.84 -10.66
C ARG A 24 16.21 -22.99 -10.33
N HIS A 25 16.75 -23.17 -9.11
CA HIS A 25 18.12 -22.98 -8.54
C HIS A 25 19.08 -21.80 -8.87
N ALA A 26 19.57 -21.14 -7.81
CA ALA A 26 20.97 -20.72 -7.62
C ALA A 26 21.33 -20.66 -6.10
N SER A 27 22.59 -20.93 -5.78
CA SER A 27 23.18 -21.37 -4.49
C SER A 27 23.45 -20.25 -3.47
N ALA A 28 23.18 -20.51 -2.17
CA ALA A 28 23.94 -20.03 -1.00
C ALA A 28 23.48 -20.76 0.28
N SER A 29 24.41 -20.97 1.23
CA SER A 29 24.30 -21.63 2.55
C SER A 29 22.89 -21.64 3.17
N SER A 30 22.38 -22.84 3.51
CA SER A 30 20.97 -23.17 3.81
C SER A 30 20.05 -22.04 4.29
N THR A 31 18.95 -21.80 3.55
CA THR A 31 17.59 -22.24 3.93
C THR A 31 16.62 -21.89 2.79
N ASN A 32 15.83 -22.86 2.33
CA ASN A 32 14.77 -22.56 1.38
C ASN A 32 13.80 -21.56 2.04
N LEU A 33 13.25 -20.62 1.27
CA LEU A 33 12.21 -19.68 1.76
C LEU A 33 11.09 -20.42 2.53
N LYS A 34 10.77 -21.65 2.12
CA LYS A 34 9.83 -22.52 2.82
C LYS A 34 10.25 -22.80 4.27
N ASP A 35 11.51 -23.12 4.51
CA ASP A 35 12.03 -23.45 5.84
C ASP A 35 12.07 -22.20 6.73
N VAL A 36 12.48 -21.07 6.15
CA VAL A 36 12.46 -19.77 6.84
C VAL A 36 11.04 -19.42 7.29
N LEU A 37 10.06 -19.52 6.38
CA LEU A 37 8.66 -19.27 6.70
C LEU A 37 8.11 -20.28 7.71
N ALA A 38 8.42 -21.56 7.57
CA ALA A 38 7.98 -22.59 8.52
C ALA A 38 8.46 -22.30 9.96
N ASN A 39 9.64 -21.70 10.12
CA ASN A 39 10.18 -21.30 11.41
C ASN A 39 9.58 -19.99 11.95
N LEU A 40 9.21 -19.05 11.08
CA LEU A 40 8.68 -17.74 11.47
C LEU A 40 7.18 -17.75 11.74
N ILE A 41 6.41 -18.51 10.96
CA ILE A 41 4.94 -18.54 11.03
C ILE A 41 4.44 -18.87 12.46
N PRO A 42 4.95 -19.91 13.16
CA PRO A 42 4.48 -20.22 14.51
C PRO A 42 4.76 -19.10 15.52
N LYS A 43 5.93 -18.45 15.41
CA LYS A 43 6.32 -17.32 16.27
C LYS A 43 5.36 -16.15 16.10
N GLU A 44 5.01 -15.87 14.86
CA GLU A 44 4.15 -14.76 14.51
C GLU A 44 2.68 -15.03 14.87
N GLN A 45 2.21 -16.26 14.65
CA GLN A 45 0.90 -16.71 15.13
C GLN A 45 0.78 -16.57 16.66
N ALA A 46 1.83 -16.96 17.41
CA ALA A 46 1.85 -16.82 18.86
C ALA A 46 1.80 -15.34 19.27
N ARG A 47 2.62 -14.48 18.64
CA ARG A 47 2.64 -13.02 18.86
C ARG A 47 1.25 -12.41 18.68
N ILE A 48 0.59 -12.70 17.57
CA ILE A 48 -0.75 -12.16 17.26
C ILE A 48 -1.81 -12.74 18.20
N LYS A 49 -1.72 -14.03 18.55
CA LYS A 49 -2.64 -14.65 19.51
C LYS A 49 -2.55 -13.96 20.86
N THR A 50 -1.34 -13.75 21.39
CA THR A 50 -1.11 -13.04 22.65
C THR A 50 -1.60 -11.60 22.58
N PHE A 51 -1.29 -10.88 21.50
CA PHE A 51 -1.76 -9.51 21.31
C PHE A 51 -3.29 -9.42 21.30
N ARG A 52 -3.97 -10.34 20.60
CA ARG A 52 -5.44 -10.40 20.56
C ARG A 52 -6.05 -10.77 21.91
N GLN A 53 -5.40 -11.63 22.69
CA GLN A 53 -5.85 -11.98 24.04
C GLN A 53 -5.75 -10.78 24.99
N GLN A 54 -4.67 -10.01 24.90
CA GLN A 54 -4.42 -8.85 25.76
C GLN A 54 -5.26 -7.63 25.36
N HIS A 55 -5.38 -7.36 24.06
CA HIS A 55 -5.90 -6.09 23.55
C HIS A 55 -7.13 -6.21 22.66
N GLY A 56 -7.71 -7.39 22.47
CA GLY A 56 -8.79 -7.62 21.49
C GLY A 56 -10.07 -6.81 21.69
N LYS A 57 -10.28 -6.23 22.88
CA LYS A 57 -11.42 -5.33 23.19
C LYS A 57 -11.08 -3.84 23.11
N THR A 58 -9.82 -3.50 22.79
CA THR A 58 -9.35 -2.11 22.75
C THR A 58 -9.93 -1.37 21.54
N VAL A 59 -10.50 -0.20 21.75
CA VAL A 59 -10.98 0.67 20.66
C VAL A 59 -9.79 1.40 20.04
N VAL A 60 -9.55 1.19 18.75
CA VAL A 60 -8.37 1.72 18.03
C VAL A 60 -8.65 2.97 17.18
N GLY A 61 -9.90 3.41 17.11
CA GLY A 61 -10.32 4.61 16.37
C GLY A 61 -11.83 4.82 16.37
N GLN A 62 -12.24 6.03 16.02
CA GLN A 62 -13.64 6.40 15.79
C GLN A 62 -13.92 6.51 14.29
N ILE A 63 -15.15 6.21 13.87
CA ILE A 63 -15.59 6.30 12.47
C ILE A 63 -16.62 7.43 12.38
N THR A 64 -16.35 8.44 11.55
CA THR A 64 -17.28 9.54 11.28
C THR A 64 -17.98 9.38 9.93
N VAL A 65 -19.10 10.08 9.74
CA VAL A 65 -19.84 10.11 8.45
C VAL A 65 -18.96 10.64 7.32
N ASP A 66 -18.15 11.68 7.59
CA ASP A 66 -17.22 12.24 6.60
C ASP A 66 -16.15 11.22 6.16
N MET A 67 -15.66 10.37 7.07
CA MET A 67 -14.73 9.30 6.70
C MET A 67 -15.38 8.26 5.78
N MET A 68 -16.67 7.98 5.94
CA MET A 68 -17.41 7.04 5.08
C MET A 68 -17.56 7.60 3.66
N TYR A 69 -18.01 8.84 3.52
CA TYR A 69 -18.13 9.50 2.21
C TYR A 69 -16.77 9.88 1.59
N GLY A 70 -15.75 10.10 2.42
CA GLY A 70 -14.37 10.37 2.01
C GLY A 70 -13.58 9.13 1.56
N GLY A 71 -14.23 7.99 1.36
CA GLY A 71 -13.61 6.76 0.88
C GLY A 71 -12.78 6.03 1.93
N MET A 72 -13.20 6.07 3.20
CA MET A 72 -12.53 5.43 4.35
C MET A 72 -11.10 5.94 4.60
N ARG A 73 -10.78 7.16 4.13
CA ARG A 73 -9.46 7.78 4.36
C ARG A 73 -9.22 8.01 5.85
N GLY A 74 -8.06 7.59 6.35
CA GLY A 74 -7.70 7.71 7.76
C GLY A 74 -8.34 6.67 8.70
N MET A 75 -9.26 5.83 8.19
CA MET A 75 -9.86 4.74 8.96
C MET A 75 -8.86 3.60 9.14
N LYS A 76 -8.55 3.24 10.40
CA LYS A 76 -7.80 2.02 10.74
C LYS A 76 -8.75 0.81 10.67
N GLY A 77 -8.92 0.26 9.47
CA GLY A 77 -9.88 -0.84 9.23
C GLY A 77 -9.27 -2.20 8.87
N LEU A 78 -7.97 -2.25 8.53
CA LEU A 78 -7.31 -3.45 8.01
C LEU A 78 -5.91 -3.60 8.61
N VAL A 79 -5.54 -4.84 8.94
CA VAL A 79 -4.18 -5.21 9.36
C VAL A 79 -3.35 -5.56 8.13
N TYR A 80 -2.15 -4.99 8.03
CA TYR A 80 -1.24 -5.15 6.90
C TYR A 80 0.20 -5.33 7.40
N GLU A 81 0.88 -6.37 6.92
CA GLU A 81 2.21 -6.80 7.38
C GLU A 81 3.32 -6.45 6.37
N THR A 82 3.01 -5.63 5.35
CA THR A 82 4.02 -5.20 4.37
C THR A 82 4.71 -3.91 4.80
N SER A 83 5.73 -3.53 4.04
CA SER A 83 6.38 -2.23 4.19
C SER A 83 5.37 -1.08 4.17
N VAL A 84 5.57 -0.15 5.10
CA VAL A 84 4.88 1.13 5.15
C VAL A 84 5.62 2.10 4.23
N LEU A 85 4.86 2.88 3.47
CA LEU A 85 5.40 4.00 2.72
C LEU A 85 5.50 5.18 3.69
N ASP A 86 6.71 5.70 3.89
CA ASP A 86 6.92 6.86 4.75
C ASP A 86 6.22 8.10 4.13
N PRO A 87 5.42 8.85 4.89
CA PRO A 87 4.71 10.03 4.37
C PRO A 87 5.63 11.16 3.91
N ASP A 88 6.81 11.30 4.52
CA ASP A 88 7.73 12.42 4.34
C ASP A 88 8.91 12.04 3.43
N GLU A 89 9.49 10.86 3.62
CA GLU A 89 10.59 10.34 2.81
C GLU A 89 10.12 9.63 1.54
N GLY A 90 8.86 9.20 1.49
CA GLY A 90 8.27 8.53 0.34
C GLY A 90 8.89 7.16 0.05
N ILE A 91 8.88 6.77 -1.24
CA ILE A 91 9.46 5.49 -1.68
C ILE A 91 10.91 5.70 -2.08
N ARG A 92 11.77 4.74 -1.70
CA ARG A 92 13.17 4.71 -2.12
C ARG A 92 13.32 3.94 -3.43
N PHE A 93 13.92 4.57 -4.45
CA PHE A 93 14.29 3.95 -5.71
C PHE A 93 15.70 3.37 -5.61
N ARG A 94 15.81 2.04 -5.52
CA ARG A 94 17.09 1.34 -5.30
C ARG A 94 17.88 1.88 -4.09
N GLY A 95 17.16 2.26 -3.02
CA GLY A 95 17.74 2.84 -1.80
C GLY A 95 17.81 4.37 -1.77
N HIS A 96 17.61 5.05 -2.91
CA HIS A 96 17.67 6.50 -3.02
C HIS A 96 16.30 7.16 -2.92
N SER A 97 16.21 8.24 -2.16
CA SER A 97 15.08 9.18 -2.17
C SER A 97 15.00 9.95 -3.49
N ILE A 98 13.85 10.59 -3.75
CA ILE A 98 13.67 11.43 -4.96
C ILE A 98 14.77 12.51 -5.08
N PRO A 99 15.13 13.28 -4.03
CA PRO A 99 16.22 14.24 -4.12
C PRO A 99 17.58 13.62 -4.43
N GLU A 100 17.84 12.40 -3.99
CA GLU A 100 19.08 11.68 -4.30
C GLU A 100 19.10 11.19 -5.76
N CYS A 101 17.98 10.71 -6.29
CA CYS A 101 17.84 10.39 -7.72
C CYS A 101 18.12 11.61 -8.60
N GLN A 102 17.64 12.79 -8.21
CA GLN A 102 17.88 14.05 -8.93
C GLN A 102 19.37 14.43 -8.98
N LYS A 103 20.14 14.13 -7.92
CA LYS A 103 21.60 14.38 -7.90
C LYS A 103 22.36 13.48 -8.86
N LEU A 104 21.86 12.27 -9.13
CA LEU A 104 22.49 11.33 -10.07
C LEU A 104 22.24 11.71 -11.53
N LEU A 105 21.17 12.46 -11.82
CA LEU A 105 20.73 12.82 -13.17
C LEU A 105 20.54 14.35 -13.34
N PRO A 106 21.55 15.19 -13.01
CA PRO A 106 21.37 16.62 -12.86
C PRO A 106 21.20 17.39 -14.19
N ASN A 107 21.59 16.78 -15.31
CA ASN A 107 21.63 17.45 -16.61
C ASN A 107 20.40 17.20 -17.48
N ASP A 108 19.54 16.24 -17.12
CA ASP A 108 18.36 15.93 -17.91
C ASP A 108 17.28 17.04 -17.77
N PRO A 109 16.75 17.59 -18.87
CA PRO A 109 15.76 18.67 -18.82
C PRO A 109 14.45 18.29 -18.11
N MET A 110 13.99 17.04 -18.25
CA MET A 110 12.78 16.57 -17.60
C MET A 110 12.99 16.36 -16.10
N PHE A 111 14.16 15.87 -15.68
CA PHE A 111 14.52 15.82 -14.26
C PHE A 111 14.57 17.21 -13.61
N LYS A 112 15.13 18.20 -14.32
CA LYS A 112 15.14 19.60 -13.86
C LYS A 112 13.73 20.14 -13.69
N LEU A 113 12.83 19.85 -14.64
CA LEU A 113 11.43 20.26 -14.56
C LEU A 113 10.74 19.62 -13.34
N VAL A 114 10.91 18.31 -13.13
CA VAL A 114 10.33 17.63 -11.95
C VAL A 114 10.89 18.22 -10.65
N ALA A 115 12.19 18.54 -10.59
CA ALA A 115 12.81 19.17 -9.43
C ALA A 115 12.27 20.59 -9.17
N GLN A 116 11.99 21.37 -10.22
CA GLN A 116 11.34 22.68 -10.09
C GLN A 116 9.91 22.54 -9.57
N LEU A 117 9.13 21.60 -10.12
CA LEU A 117 7.77 21.33 -9.66
C LEU A 117 7.74 20.90 -8.19
N TYR A 118 8.67 20.05 -7.76
CA TYR A 118 8.81 19.61 -6.37
C TYR A 118 8.98 20.80 -5.40
N LYS A 119 9.65 21.88 -5.84
CA LYS A 119 9.88 23.08 -5.00
C LYS A 119 8.71 24.07 -5.03
N ILE A 120 8.05 24.21 -6.17
CA ILE A 120 7.07 25.28 -6.41
C ILE A 120 5.65 24.82 -6.07
N VAL A 121 5.26 23.63 -6.52
CA VAL A 121 3.87 23.15 -6.45
C VAL A 121 3.35 22.99 -5.02
N PRO A 122 4.12 22.48 -4.03
CA PRO A 122 3.59 22.31 -2.68
C PRO A 122 3.09 23.62 -2.04
N ASN A 123 3.79 24.73 -2.23
CA ASN A 123 3.38 26.03 -1.69
C ASN A 123 2.09 26.54 -2.34
N ILE A 124 1.95 26.37 -3.66
CA ILE A 124 0.71 26.74 -4.37
C ILE A 124 -0.47 25.90 -3.87
N LEU A 125 -0.26 24.59 -3.64
CA LEU A 125 -1.30 23.71 -3.13
C LEU A 125 -1.72 24.06 -1.69
N LEU A 126 -0.78 24.53 -0.88
CA LEU A 126 -1.04 25.06 0.46
C LEU A 126 -1.84 26.37 0.41
N GLU A 127 -1.44 27.32 -0.43
CA GLU A 127 -2.16 28.59 -0.63
C GLU A 127 -3.59 28.38 -1.14
N GLN A 128 -3.80 27.41 -2.03
CA GLN A 128 -5.13 27.06 -2.53
C GLN A 128 -6.03 26.42 -1.45
N GLY A 129 -5.44 25.84 -0.40
CA GLY A 129 -6.16 25.27 0.75
C GLY A 129 -6.98 24.00 0.49
N LYS A 130 -7.01 23.48 -0.75
CA LYS A 130 -7.78 22.27 -1.11
C LYS A 130 -7.01 20.97 -0.86
N ALA A 131 -5.68 21.00 -0.93
CA ALA A 131 -4.85 19.81 -0.81
C ALA A 131 -4.59 19.48 0.67
N LYS A 132 -5.06 18.31 1.13
CA LYS A 132 -4.76 17.82 2.49
C LYS A 132 -3.27 17.47 2.70
N ASN A 133 -2.61 17.01 1.64
CA ASN A 133 -1.17 16.75 1.62
C ASN A 133 -0.62 17.36 0.31
N PRO A 134 0.26 18.37 0.38
CA PRO A 134 0.77 19.07 -0.80
C PRO A 134 1.98 18.37 -1.45
N TRP A 135 2.50 17.29 -0.85
CA TRP A 135 3.72 16.65 -1.29
C TRP A 135 3.49 15.66 -2.45
N PRO A 136 4.41 15.59 -3.43
CA PRO A 136 4.27 14.71 -4.58
C PRO A 136 4.49 13.24 -4.21
N ASN A 137 3.89 12.35 -5.00
CA ASN A 137 4.01 10.90 -4.82
C ASN A 137 5.03 10.29 -5.81
N VAL A 138 5.20 8.96 -5.74
CA VAL A 138 6.10 8.18 -6.61
C VAL A 138 5.86 8.41 -8.11
N ASP A 139 4.61 8.64 -8.52
CA ASP A 139 4.22 8.76 -9.92
C ASP A 139 4.69 10.09 -10.54
N ALA A 140 4.98 11.10 -9.71
CA ALA A 140 5.54 12.37 -10.16
C ALA A 140 6.98 12.25 -10.71
N HIS A 141 7.68 11.13 -10.46
CA HIS A 141 9.08 10.97 -10.83
C HIS A 141 9.38 9.71 -11.64
N SER A 142 8.65 8.61 -11.39
CA SER A 142 8.94 7.30 -11.97
C SER A 142 8.94 7.27 -13.51
N GLY A 143 8.03 8.00 -14.16
CA GLY A 143 7.95 8.05 -15.62
C GLY A 143 9.17 8.71 -16.28
N VAL A 144 9.70 9.78 -15.68
CA VAL A 144 10.85 10.52 -16.20
C VAL A 144 12.14 9.69 -16.07
N LEU A 145 12.27 8.92 -14.98
CA LEU A 145 13.33 7.92 -14.82
C LEU A 145 13.29 6.86 -15.93
N LEU A 146 12.11 6.31 -16.22
CA LEU A 146 11.95 5.30 -17.28
C LEU A 146 12.35 5.85 -18.65
N GLN A 147 11.90 7.07 -18.96
CA GLN A 147 12.19 7.72 -20.23
C GLN A 147 13.70 8.00 -20.40
N TYR A 148 14.38 8.45 -19.35
CA TYR A 148 15.83 8.69 -19.38
C TYR A 148 16.64 7.43 -19.71
N TYR A 149 16.21 6.27 -19.20
CA TYR A 149 16.83 4.98 -19.52
C TYR A 149 16.33 4.34 -20.83
N GLY A 150 15.58 5.07 -21.65
CA GLY A 150 15.15 4.66 -22.99
C GLY A 150 13.82 3.91 -23.06
N MET A 151 13.08 3.79 -21.95
CA MET A 151 11.71 3.24 -21.96
C MET A 151 10.72 4.38 -22.24
N THR A 152 10.32 4.54 -23.50
CA THR A 152 9.50 5.67 -23.95
C THR A 152 8.03 5.30 -24.21
N GLU A 153 7.74 4.01 -24.24
CA GLU A 153 6.43 3.44 -24.53
C GLU A 153 5.53 3.52 -23.28
N MET A 154 4.93 4.69 -23.06
CA MET A 154 4.10 4.98 -21.87
C MET A 154 3.00 3.93 -21.61
N ASN A 155 2.48 3.28 -22.65
CA ASN A 155 1.50 2.19 -22.52
C ASN A 155 2.01 1.01 -21.67
N TYR A 156 3.32 0.81 -21.57
CA TYR A 156 3.95 -0.25 -20.78
C TYR A 156 4.18 0.13 -19.31
N TYR A 157 4.05 1.40 -18.93
CA TYR A 157 4.33 1.84 -17.55
C TYR A 157 3.40 1.14 -16.55
N THR A 158 2.13 0.97 -16.91
CA THR A 158 1.14 0.23 -16.10
C THR A 158 1.49 -1.24 -15.96
N VAL A 159 2.13 -1.85 -16.96
CA VAL A 159 2.58 -3.26 -16.90
C VAL A 159 3.69 -3.40 -15.84
N LEU A 160 4.69 -2.50 -15.87
CA LEU A 160 5.76 -2.48 -14.86
C LEU A 160 5.22 -2.26 -13.45
N PHE A 161 4.24 -1.35 -13.31
CA PHE A 161 3.54 -1.12 -12.06
C PHE A 161 2.81 -2.37 -11.57
N GLY A 162 2.11 -3.09 -12.47
CA GLY A 162 1.43 -4.35 -12.16
C GLY A 162 2.38 -5.43 -11.66
N VAL A 163 3.53 -5.63 -12.32
CA VAL A 163 4.57 -6.59 -11.91
C VAL A 163 5.12 -6.25 -10.53
N SER A 164 5.47 -4.98 -10.29
CA SER A 164 5.92 -4.52 -8.98
C SER A 164 4.85 -4.76 -7.90
N ARG A 165 3.57 -4.58 -8.25
CA ARG A 165 2.47 -4.75 -7.29
C ARG A 165 2.14 -6.17 -6.94
N ALA A 166 2.31 -7.10 -7.86
CA ALA A 166 2.16 -8.53 -7.57
C ALA A 166 3.04 -8.95 -6.38
N LEU A 167 4.28 -8.47 -6.28
CA LEU A 167 5.20 -8.84 -5.19
C LEU A 167 4.62 -8.52 -3.80
N GLY A 168 4.10 -7.30 -3.60
CA GLY A 168 3.57 -6.89 -2.30
C GLY A 168 2.23 -7.56 -1.98
N VAL A 169 1.37 -7.75 -2.96
CA VAL A 169 0.06 -8.39 -2.78
C VAL A 169 0.21 -9.87 -2.47
N LEU A 170 1.12 -10.57 -3.16
CA LEU A 170 1.40 -11.99 -2.92
C LEU A 170 2.09 -12.20 -1.57
N ALA A 171 3.04 -11.35 -1.18
CA ALA A 171 3.64 -11.39 0.15
C ALA A 171 2.58 -11.27 1.25
N GLN A 172 1.63 -10.32 1.09
CA GLN A 172 0.53 -10.19 2.02
C GLN A 172 -0.41 -11.40 2.01
N LEU A 173 -0.69 -11.99 0.84
CA LEU A 173 -1.54 -13.17 0.72
C LEU A 173 -0.96 -14.37 1.48
N ILE A 174 0.36 -14.58 1.39
CA ILE A 174 1.08 -15.60 2.16
C ILE A 174 0.85 -15.39 3.66
N TRP A 175 1.05 -14.17 4.16
CA TRP A 175 0.81 -13.85 5.58
C TRP A 175 -0.65 -13.98 5.99
N SER A 176 -1.59 -13.51 5.16
CA SER A 176 -3.03 -13.68 5.44
C SER A 176 -3.41 -15.16 5.60
N ARG A 177 -2.72 -16.04 4.87
CA ARG A 177 -2.93 -17.49 4.95
C ARG A 177 -2.22 -18.14 6.12
N ALA A 178 -0.97 -17.78 6.36
CA ALA A 178 -0.22 -18.20 7.53
C ALA A 178 -0.91 -17.81 8.83
N LEU A 179 -1.52 -16.61 8.90
CA LEU A 179 -2.15 -16.08 10.11
C LEU A 179 -3.63 -16.49 10.25
N GLY A 180 -4.19 -17.20 9.28
CA GLY A 180 -5.57 -17.66 9.35
C GLY A 180 -6.58 -16.51 9.38
N PHE A 181 -6.34 -15.42 8.65
CA PHE A 181 -7.27 -14.28 8.65
C PHE A 181 -8.66 -14.70 8.14
N PRO A 182 -9.73 -14.20 8.78
CA PRO A 182 -11.11 -14.51 8.42
C PRO A 182 -11.53 -13.80 7.13
N LEU A 183 -12.72 -14.16 6.63
CA LEU A 183 -13.35 -13.47 5.51
C LEU A 183 -13.58 -11.99 5.82
N GLU A 184 -13.06 -11.10 4.97
CA GLU A 184 -13.36 -9.67 5.02
C GLU A 184 -14.81 -9.43 4.51
N ARG A 185 -15.73 -9.09 5.42
CA ARG A 185 -17.16 -8.89 5.10
C ARG A 185 -17.72 -7.64 5.80
N PRO A 186 -17.44 -6.42 5.29
CA PRO A 186 -17.99 -5.20 5.86
C PRO A 186 -19.51 -5.13 5.67
N LYS A 187 -20.20 -4.41 6.57
CA LYS A 187 -21.62 -4.12 6.46
C LYS A 187 -21.80 -2.78 5.73
N SER A 188 -22.65 -2.75 4.71
CA SER A 188 -23.05 -1.53 4.01
C SER A 188 -24.37 -0.99 4.57
N MET A 189 -24.61 0.30 4.33
CA MET A 189 -25.84 1.01 4.69
C MET A 189 -26.14 2.05 3.60
N SER A 190 -27.41 2.30 3.29
CA SER A 190 -27.82 3.40 2.42
C SER A 190 -27.67 4.75 3.12
N THR A 191 -27.61 5.84 2.37
CA THR A 191 -27.61 7.20 2.93
C THR A 191 -28.81 7.43 3.86
N ASP A 192 -30.03 7.06 3.43
CA ASP A 192 -31.23 7.20 4.26
C ASP A 192 -31.15 6.39 5.56
N GLY A 193 -30.58 5.18 5.49
CA GLY A 193 -30.36 4.35 6.67
C GLY A 193 -29.36 4.98 7.63
N LEU A 194 -28.31 5.61 7.09
CA LEU A 194 -27.28 6.29 7.88
C LEU A 194 -27.83 7.54 8.57
N MET A 195 -28.63 8.36 7.88
CA MET A 195 -29.31 9.52 8.45
C MET A 195 -30.18 9.09 9.64
N LYS A 196 -31.09 8.14 9.43
CA LYS A 196 -31.94 7.59 10.51
C LYS A 196 -31.13 7.06 11.69
N PHE A 197 -30.01 6.38 11.43
CA PHE A 197 -29.14 5.85 12.47
C PHE A 197 -28.47 6.96 13.30
N VAL A 198 -27.97 8.02 12.65
CA VAL A 198 -27.35 9.16 13.34
C VAL A 198 -28.37 9.95 14.14
N ASP A 199 -29.56 10.19 13.57
CA ASP A 199 -30.65 10.88 14.26
C ASP A 199 -31.08 10.12 15.51
N SER A 200 -31.17 8.78 15.43
CA SER A 200 -31.53 7.93 16.57
C SER A 200 -30.49 7.91 17.70
N LYS A 201 -29.25 8.33 17.44
CA LYS A 201 -28.18 8.43 18.45
C LYS A 201 -28.03 9.81 19.07
N SER A 202 -28.65 10.82 18.47
CA SER A 202 -28.50 12.23 18.85
C SER A 202 -29.62 12.70 19.80
N GLY A 203 -30.65 11.88 20.01
CA GLY A 203 -31.69 12.05 21.03
C GLY A 203 -31.46 11.13 22.23
#